data_AF-A0A3D4ULN3-F1
#
_entry.id   AF-A0A3D4ULN3-F1
#
_cell.length_a   1.000
_cell.length_b   1.000
_cell.length_c   1.000
_cell.angle_alpha   90.00
_cell.angle_beta   90.00
_cell.angle_gamma   90.00
#
_symmetry.space_group_name_H-M   'P 1'
#
loop_
_entity.id
_entity.type
_entity.pdbx_description
1 polymer ?
#
loop_
_entity_poly.entity_id
_entity_poly.type
_entity_poly.pdbx_seq_one_letter_code
_entity_poly.pdbx_strand_id
1 'polypeptide(L)'
;MPGQMLHERHTPSQTAPLHAGDPRWVFAVLVRLEIERGTLTGAIHDRLMLSGERMGLGPMQAQALIAITQESLARGGFDSSTRADILSVPAPSNRDPSELSDRTRWMVFGALFCWALIIAGLMLIVA
;
A
#
# COMPACT_ATOMS: atom_id res chain seq x y z
N MET A 1 33.92 21.34 -43.92
CA MET A 1 33.15 20.08 -43.86
C MET A 1 32.45 20.02 -42.51
N PRO A 2 31.11 20.21 -42.46
CA PRO A 2 30.37 20.33 -41.21
C PRO A 2 30.09 18.95 -40.59
N GLY A 3 30.32 18.85 -39.28
CA GLY A 3 30.13 17.65 -38.48
C GLY A 3 28.67 17.23 -38.43
N GLN A 4 28.42 15.97 -38.78
CA GLN A 4 27.14 15.30 -38.58
C GLN A 4 26.84 15.24 -37.09
N MET A 5 25.91 16.10 -36.67
CA MET A 5 25.20 15.96 -35.41
C MET A 5 24.34 14.71 -35.49
N LEU A 6 24.77 13.63 -34.83
CA LEU A 6 23.96 12.46 -34.50
C LEU A 6 22.84 12.91 -33.56
N HIS A 7 21.76 13.41 -34.15
CA HIS A 7 20.47 13.59 -33.51
C HIS A 7 19.84 12.20 -33.38
N GLU A 8 20.26 11.42 -32.38
CA GLU A 8 19.48 10.27 -31.92
C GLU A 8 18.15 10.79 -31.39
N ARG A 9 17.17 10.91 -32.28
CA ARG A 9 15.76 11.03 -31.90
C ARG A 9 15.45 9.83 -31.02
N HIS A 10 15.44 10.04 -29.72
CA HIS A 10 14.78 9.15 -28.78
C HIS A 10 13.30 9.15 -29.17
N THR A 11 12.90 8.22 -30.03
CA THR A 11 11.49 7.87 -30.20
C THR A 11 10.98 7.54 -28.81
N PRO A 12 9.99 8.29 -28.27
CA PRO A 12 9.42 7.94 -26.99
C PRO A 12 8.92 6.51 -27.12
N SER A 13 9.55 5.60 -26.37
CA SER A 13 9.14 4.21 -26.31
C SER A 13 7.66 4.21 -25.97
N GLN A 14 6.86 3.68 -26.89
CA GLN A 14 5.41 3.58 -26.80
C GLN A 14 5.08 2.80 -25.52
N THR A 15 4.91 3.52 -24.41
CA THR A 15 4.54 2.95 -23.13
C THR A 15 3.14 2.41 -23.31
N ALA A 16 3.01 1.08 -23.27
CA ALA A 16 1.71 0.43 -23.25
C ALA A 16 0.86 1.10 -22.16
N PRO A 17 -0.40 1.47 -22.44
CA PRO A 17 -1.23 2.14 -21.46
C PRO A 17 -1.34 1.26 -20.21
N LEU A 18 -0.88 1.79 -19.07
CA LEU A 18 -1.00 1.12 -17.78
C LEU A 18 -2.49 0.97 -17.48
N HIS A 19 -2.91 -0.27 -17.26
CA HIS A 19 -4.29 -0.54 -16.88
C HIS A 19 -4.54 -0.01 -15.46
N ALA A 20 -5.74 0.51 -15.18
CA ALA A 20 -6.05 1.10 -13.86
C ALA A 20 -5.89 0.12 -12.69
N GLY A 21 -5.95 -1.19 -12.96
CA GLY A 21 -5.70 -2.25 -12.00
C GLY A 21 -4.23 -2.72 -11.90
N ASP A 22 -3.29 -2.09 -12.62
CA ASP A 22 -1.87 -2.45 -12.52
C ASP A 22 -1.36 -2.12 -11.10
N PRO A 23 -0.75 -3.08 -10.39
CA PRO A 23 -0.26 -2.86 -9.02
C PRO A 23 0.75 -1.71 -8.93
N ARG A 24 1.49 -1.42 -10.00
CA ARG A 24 2.42 -0.27 -10.06
C ARG A 24 1.67 1.07 -10.01
N TRP A 25 0.53 1.15 -10.68
CA TRP A 25 -0.32 2.34 -10.69
C TRP A 25 -0.99 2.55 -9.33
N VAL A 26 -1.62 1.51 -8.79
CA VAL A 26 -2.26 1.55 -7.47
C VAL A 26 -1.26 1.93 -6.38
N PHE A 27 -0.05 1.37 -6.45
CA PHE A 27 1.01 1.70 -5.51
C PHE A 27 1.48 3.15 -5.63
N ALA A 28 1.69 3.67 -6.84
CA ALA A 28 2.06 5.07 -7.04
C ALA A 28 1.00 6.04 -6.47
N VAL A 29 -0.29 5.73 -6.62
CA VAL A 29 -1.39 6.49 -6.02
C VAL A 29 -1.32 6.46 -4.48
N LEU A 30 -1.10 5.28 -3.90
CA LEU A 30 -0.95 5.13 -2.45
C LEU A 30 0.21 5.95 -1.90
N VAL A 31 1.38 5.87 -2.54
CA VAL A 31 2.56 6.65 -2.17
C VAL A 31 2.24 8.13 -2.20
N ARG A 32 1.56 8.60 -3.26
CA ARG A 32 1.16 10.01 -3.38
C ARG A 32 0.24 10.45 -2.24
N LEU A 33 -0.81 9.67 -1.95
CA LEU A 33 -1.75 9.99 -0.87
C LEU A 33 -1.04 10.10 0.48
N GLU A 34 -0.07 9.23 0.73
CA GLU A 34 0.67 9.23 1.98
C GLU A 34 1.64 10.42 2.08
N ILE A 35 2.27 10.83 0.97
CA ILE A 35 3.10 12.05 0.92
C ILE A 35 2.24 13.32 1.02
N GLU A 36 1.03 13.35 0.44
CA GLU A 36 0.12 14.48 0.58
C GLU A 36 -0.41 14.65 2.01
N ARG A 37 -0.49 13.56 2.77
CA ARG A 37 -0.89 13.57 4.19
C ARG A 37 0.21 14.06 5.14
N GLY A 38 1.47 14.09 4.70
CA GLY A 38 2.58 14.59 5.51
C GLY A 38 3.95 14.14 5.02
N THR A 39 4.97 14.44 5.81
CA THR A 39 6.36 14.13 5.47
C THR A 39 6.60 12.62 5.45
N LEU A 40 7.33 12.13 4.44
CA LEU A 40 7.74 10.73 4.36
C LEU A 40 8.75 10.41 5.49
N THR A 41 8.25 9.88 6.60
CA THR A 41 9.10 9.39 7.70
C THR A 41 9.59 7.97 7.42
N GLY A 42 10.63 7.52 8.13
CA GLY A 42 11.13 6.14 8.01
C GLY A 42 10.04 5.09 8.24
N ALA A 43 9.17 5.30 9.24
CA ALA A 43 8.05 4.40 9.51
C ALA A 43 7.02 4.35 8.37
N ILE A 44 6.77 5.48 7.70
CA ILE A 44 5.88 5.54 6.53
C ILE A 44 6.54 4.85 5.33
N HIS A 45 7.83 5.08 5.12
CA HIS A 45 8.59 4.40 4.08
C HIS A 45 8.53 2.88 4.23
N ASP A 46 8.77 2.35 5.43
CA ASP A 46 8.72 0.92 5.70
C ASP A 46 7.32 0.33 5.46
N ARG A 47 6.27 1.08 5.84
CA ARG A 47 4.88 0.70 5.58
C ARG A 47 4.56 0.66 4.08
N LEU A 48 5.08 1.62 3.31
CA LEU A 48 4.91 1.64 1.86
C LEU A 48 5.66 0.48 1.21
N MET A 49 6.88 0.18 1.65
CA MET A 49 7.63 -0.98 1.17
C MET A 49 6.88 -2.30 1.41
N LEU A 50 6.34 -2.50 2.62
CA LEU A 50 5.49 -3.66 2.94
C LEU A 50 4.22 -3.71 2.11
N SER A 51 3.63 -2.56 1.80
CA SER A 51 2.43 -2.47 0.95
C SER A 51 2.75 -2.87 -0.48
N GLY A 52 3.88 -2.40 -1.02
CA GLY A 52 4.37 -2.77 -2.35
C GLY A 52 4.63 -4.28 -2.47
N GLU A 53 5.27 -4.87 -1.46
CA GLU A 53 5.53 -6.31 -1.42
C GLU A 53 4.23 -7.13 -1.41
N ARG A 54 3.22 -6.71 -0.64
CA ARG A 54 1.88 -7.33 -0.64
C ARG A 54 1.15 -7.24 -1.98
N MET A 55 1.48 -6.24 -2.79
CA MET A 55 0.98 -6.08 -4.16
C MET A 55 1.81 -6.85 -5.21
N GLY A 56 2.81 -7.63 -4.78
CA GLY A 56 3.68 -8.40 -5.65
C GLY A 56 4.80 -7.58 -6.31
N LEU A 57 5.04 -6.35 -5.84
CA LEU A 57 6.16 -5.55 -6.33
C LEU A 57 7.46 -6.00 -5.67
N GLY A 58 8.51 -6.13 -6.48
CA GLY A 58 9.85 -6.34 -5.94
C GLY A 58 10.34 -5.11 -5.16
N PRO A 59 11.27 -5.28 -4.19
CA PRO A 59 11.75 -4.18 -3.35
C PRO A 59 12.36 -3.04 -4.17
N MET A 60 13.12 -3.36 -5.21
CA MET A 60 13.69 -2.36 -6.12
C MET A 60 12.61 -1.58 -6.90
N GLN A 61 11.52 -2.24 -7.30
CA GLN A 61 10.41 -1.60 -8.02
C GLN A 61 9.61 -0.68 -7.10
N ALA A 62 9.30 -1.15 -5.89
CA ALA A 62 8.61 -0.34 -4.88
C ALA A 62 9.43 0.92 -4.54
N GLN A 63 10.74 0.77 -4.33
CA GLN A 63 11.61 1.89 -4.01
C GLN A 63 11.74 2.88 -5.19
N ALA A 64 11.84 2.39 -6.41
CA ALA A 64 11.84 3.24 -7.60
C ALA A 64 10.52 4.03 -7.72
N LEU A 65 9.37 3.38 -7.50
CA LEU A 65 8.07 4.05 -7.53
C LEU A 65 7.92 5.11 -6.44
N ILE A 66 8.44 4.85 -5.23
CA ILE A 66 8.47 5.85 -4.15
C ILE A 66 9.29 7.07 -4.58
N ALA A 67 10.52 6.86 -5.06
CA ALA A 67 11.41 7.93 -5.49
C ALA A 67 10.83 8.75 -6.65
N ILE A 68 10.26 8.08 -7.67
CA ILE A 68 9.61 8.74 -8.81
C ILE A 68 8.43 9.59 -8.33
N THR A 69 7.61 9.06 -7.42
CA THR A 69 6.44 9.79 -6.92
C THR A 69 6.85 11.00 -6.09
N GLN A 70 7.87 10.87 -5.23
CA GLN A 70 8.43 11.99 -4.47
C GLN A 70 8.99 13.09 -5.37
N GLU A 71 9.80 12.71 -6.36
CA GLU A 71 10.38 13.65 -7.33
C GLU A 71 9.30 14.36 -8.15
N SER A 72 8.26 13.63 -8.56
CA SER A 72 7.14 14.22 -9.31
C SER A 72 6.38 15.26 -8.48
N LEU A 73 6.19 15.02 -7.18
CA LEU A 73 5.55 15.96 -6.27
C LEU A 73 6.44 17.18 -6.03
N ALA A 74 7.75 16.99 -5.87
CA ALA A 74 8.71 18.08 -5.72
C ALA A 74 8.73 19.02 -6.93
N ARG A 75 8.43 18.51 -8.13
CA ARG A 75 8.35 19.29 -9.39
C ARG A 75 7.00 19.99 -9.63
N GLY A 76 6.06 19.93 -8.69
CA GLY A 76 4.74 20.55 -8.83
C GLY A 76 3.60 19.57 -9.11
N GLY A 77 3.85 18.25 -9.07
CA GLY A 77 2.84 17.21 -9.22
C GLY A 77 2.53 16.84 -10.68
N PHE A 78 1.53 15.97 -10.84
CA PHE A 78 0.99 15.58 -12.14
C PHE A 78 -0.14 16.52 -12.57
N ASP A 79 -0.27 16.73 -13.88
CA ASP A 79 -1.27 17.60 -14.50
C ASP A 79 -2.70 17.31 -13.99
N SER A 80 -3.52 18.35 -13.94
CA SER A 80 -4.90 18.35 -13.41
C SER A 80 -5.79 17.24 -13.97
N SER A 81 -5.54 16.81 -15.21
CA SER A 81 -6.18 15.68 -15.89
C SER A 81 -5.92 14.33 -15.19
N THR A 82 -4.72 14.11 -14.67
CA THR A 82 -4.33 12.87 -13.96
C THR A 82 -5.01 12.77 -12.60
N ARG A 83 -5.34 13.92 -11.99
CA ARG A 83 -5.99 13.98 -10.66
C ARG A 83 -7.39 13.37 -10.67
N ALA A 84 -8.14 13.52 -11.77
CA ALA A 84 -9.47 12.95 -11.93
C ALA A 84 -9.41 11.41 -12.10
N ASP A 85 -8.43 10.91 -12.85
CA ASP A 85 -8.20 9.47 -13.03
C ASP A 85 -7.67 8.78 -11.77
N ILE A 86 -7.04 9.50 -10.86
CA ILE A 86 -6.58 8.96 -9.57
C ILE A 86 -7.73 8.78 -8.58
N LEU A 87 -8.72 9.68 -8.58
CA LEU A 87 -9.87 9.60 -7.67
C LEU A 87 -10.86 8.49 -8.04
N SER A 88 -10.81 7.98 -9.28
CA SER A 88 -11.64 6.87 -9.75
C SER A 88 -11.04 5.49 -9.46
N VAL A 89 -9.75 5.43 -9.05
CA VAL A 89 -9.13 4.18 -8.60
C VAL A 89 -9.70 3.83 -7.23
N PRO A 90 -10.36 2.67 -7.07
CA PRO A 90 -10.85 2.27 -5.77
C PRO A 90 -9.66 2.18 -4.81
N ALA A 91 -9.74 2.91 -3.70
CA ALA A 91 -8.78 2.80 -2.63
C ALA A 91 -8.66 1.31 -2.27
N PRO A 92 -7.43 0.74 -2.18
CA PRO A 92 -7.28 -0.64 -1.78
C PRO A 92 -7.97 -0.79 -0.45
N SER A 93 -8.97 -1.66 -0.39
CA SER A 93 -9.73 -1.89 0.83
C SER A 93 -8.72 -2.35 1.87
N ASN A 94 -8.41 -1.46 2.82
CA ASN A 94 -7.91 -1.90 4.11
C ASN A 94 -9.01 -2.81 4.62
N ARG A 95 -8.80 -4.12 4.50
CA ARG A 95 -9.59 -5.10 5.21
C ARG A 95 -9.55 -4.65 6.66
N ASP A 96 -10.70 -4.21 7.13
CA ASP A 96 -10.84 -3.46 8.36
C ASP A 96 -10.26 -4.30 9.51
N PRO A 97 -9.21 -3.84 10.23
CA PRO A 97 -8.61 -4.63 11.31
C PRO A 97 -9.60 -4.89 12.47
N SER A 98 -10.74 -4.20 12.48
CA SER A 98 -11.86 -4.42 13.39
C SER A 98 -12.54 -5.79 13.23
N GLU A 99 -12.62 -6.37 12.02
CA GLU A 99 -13.23 -7.70 11.82
C GLU A 99 -12.42 -8.83 12.47
N LEU A 100 -11.09 -8.71 12.49
CA LEU A 100 -10.21 -9.65 13.20
C LEU A 100 -10.26 -9.44 14.71
N SER A 101 -10.47 -8.19 15.15
CA SER A 101 -10.56 -7.84 16.58
C SER A 101 -11.75 -8.51 17.26
N ASP A 102 -12.94 -8.47 16.66
CA ASP A 102 -14.13 -9.05 17.28
C ASP A 102 -14.06 -10.57 17.35
N ARG A 103 -13.60 -11.25 16.28
CA ARG A 103 -13.48 -12.71 16.28
C ARG A 103 -12.46 -13.20 17.32
N THR A 104 -11.35 -12.47 17.48
CA THR A 104 -10.32 -12.77 18.47
C THR A 104 -10.83 -12.53 19.89
N ARG A 105 -11.59 -11.45 20.13
CA ARG A 105 -12.20 -11.19 21.44
C ARG A 105 -13.17 -12.28 21.85
N TRP A 106 -14.03 -12.75 20.93
CA TRP A 106 -14.96 -13.85 21.20
C TRP A 106 -14.24 -15.17 21.52
N MET A 107 -13.13 -15.46 20.84
CA MET A 107 -12.30 -16.64 21.17
C MET A 107 -11.69 -16.54 22.57
N VAL A 108 -11.19 -15.37 22.95
CA VAL A 108 -10.60 -15.16 24.30
C VAL A 108 -11.67 -15.27 25.39
N PHE A 109 -12.84 -14.66 25.21
CA PHE A 109 -13.96 -14.79 26.15
C PHE A 109 -14.44 -16.24 26.27
N GLY A 110 -14.57 -16.95 25.15
CA GLY A 110 -14.94 -18.37 25.14
C GLY A 110 -13.94 -19.25 25.87
N ALA A 111 -12.64 -19.03 25.66
CA ALA A 111 -11.58 -19.77 26.33
C ALA A 111 -11.60 -19.55 27.85
N LEU A 112 -11.73 -18.29 28.29
CA LEU A 112 -11.83 -17.94 29.71
C LEU A 112 -13.09 -18.52 30.37
N PHE A 113 -14.22 -18.47 29.68
CA PHE A 113 -15.48 -19.03 30.19
C PHE A 113 -15.41 -20.55 30.31
N CYS A 114 -14.84 -21.24 29.32
CA CYS A 114 -14.61 -22.68 29.36
C CYS A 114 -13.68 -23.06 30.53
N TRP A 115 -12.60 -22.30 30.75
CA TRP A 115 -11.70 -22.49 31.88
C TRP A 115 -12.42 -22.30 33.23
N ALA A 116 -13.25 -21.27 33.35
CA ALA A 116 -14.02 -21.03 34.57
C ALA A 116 -15.01 -22.16 34.88
N LEU A 117 -15.69 -22.72 33.87
CA LEU A 117 -16.58 -23.87 34.03
C LEU A 117 -15.83 -25.13 34.47
N ILE A 118 -14.64 -25.37 33.92
CA ILE A 118 -13.80 -26.52 34.31
C ILE A 118 -13.39 -26.40 35.79
N ILE A 119 -12.95 -25.21 36.22
CA ILE A 119 -12.59 -24.97 37.63
C ILE A 119 -13.81 -25.15 38.54
N ALA A 120 -14.95 -24.57 38.17
CA ALA A 120 -16.18 -24.68 38.96
C ALA A 120 -16.66 -26.14 39.07
N GLY A 121 -16.58 -26.90 37.98
CA GLY A 121 -16.89 -28.34 37.98
C GLY A 121 -15.92 -29.15 38.84
N LEU A 122 -14.61 -28.86 38.77
CA LEU A 122 -13.61 -29.48 39.65
C LEU A 122 -13.87 -29.19 41.13
N MET A 123 -14.22 -27.94 41.46
CA MET A 123 -14.57 -27.56 42.83
C MET A 123 -15.82 -28.28 43.34
N LEU A 124 -16.81 -28.53 42.48
CA LEU A 124 -18.01 -29.29 42.81
C LEU A 124 -17.73 -30.79 43.04
N ILE A 125 -16.73 -31.36 42.37
CA ILE A 125 -16.35 -32.78 42.51
C ILE A 125 -15.52 -33.01 43.79
N VAL A 126 -14.78 -31.99 44.24
CA VAL A 126 -13.91 -32.05 45.42
C VAL A 126 -14.64 -31.69 46.72
N ALA A 127 -15.77 -30.97 46.65
CA ALA A 127 -16.62 -30.61 47.79
C ALA A 127 -17.61 -31.72 48.16
#